data_AF-A0A5M4F9N3-F1
#
_entry.id   AF-A0A5M4F9N3-F1
#
_cell.length_a   1.000
_cell.length_b   1.000
_cell.length_c   1.000
_cell.angle_alpha   90.00
_cell.angle_beta   90.00
_cell.angle_gamma   90.00
#
_symmetry.space_group_name_H-M   'P 1'
#
loop_
_entity.id
_entity.type
_entity.pdbx_description
1 polymer ?
#
loop_
_entity_poly.entity_id
_entity_poly.type
_entity_poly.pdbx_seq_one_letter_code
_entity_poly.pdbx_strand_id
1 'polypeptide(L)'
;MRRLTPLLLAVAFVVSGCTSGSSDPEPTPTTTTAAPMTFESLKLDWPTAQGRLVVPKVPAAPAGFDDKTLGRMATVLEKWARLSTVDDGMWHSGDPLSDVRTILPKATANTYEEQLRGVVSPHLAVANVFGKDVTVVGTPMVTAAWRVATDKDQANEPFVRLELQTRAAYEVRIGNGPSRVIGVLRVHSLSAYKDTTDDFGIGGGWQEFGASDCALALDDALVPDSDRKHALKDLTTFIRVGKGSRVEMPELPAEDRVDPEYLKRCRDGQV
;
A
#
# COMPACT_ATOMS: atom_id res chain seq x y z
N MET A 1 -57.67 -7.20 24.28
CA MET A 1 -57.36 -8.61 23.93
C MET A 1 -56.13 -9.00 24.77
N ARG A 2 -56.26 -9.72 25.91
CA ARG A 2 -56.16 -11.20 26.08
C ARG A 2 -54.98 -11.78 25.25
N ARG A 3 -53.94 -12.47 25.75
CA ARG A 3 -53.72 -13.25 26.99
C ARG A 3 -52.21 -13.63 27.14
N LEU A 4 -51.75 -13.72 28.39
CA LEU A 4 -50.91 -14.78 29.03
C LEU A 4 -49.44 -15.05 28.61
N THR A 5 -48.50 -14.67 29.48
CA THR A 5 -47.28 -15.41 29.92
C THR A 5 -47.68 -16.70 30.71
N PRO A 6 -46.80 -17.62 31.23
CA PRO A 6 -45.33 -17.84 31.16
C PRO A 6 -44.89 -19.36 31.10
N LEU A 7 -43.57 -19.67 31.16
CA LEU A 7 -42.88 -20.78 31.90
C LEU A 7 -41.48 -21.03 31.26
N LEU A 8 -40.34 -20.74 31.92
CA LEU A 8 -39.59 -21.55 32.92
C LEU A 8 -38.93 -22.81 32.35
N LEU A 9 -37.59 -22.86 32.37
CA LEU A 9 -36.75 -23.66 33.29
C LEU A 9 -35.26 -23.36 32.98
N ALA A 10 -34.54 -22.72 33.91
CA ALA A 10 -33.62 -23.32 34.91
C ALA A 10 -32.19 -23.46 34.35
N VAL A 11 -31.28 -22.51 34.61
CA VAL A 11 -30.37 -22.40 35.78
C VAL A 11 -29.56 -23.68 36.03
N ALA A 12 -28.25 -23.60 35.76
CA ALA A 12 -27.22 -24.03 36.70
C ALA A 12 -25.86 -23.39 36.33
N PHE A 13 -25.34 -22.62 37.28
CA PHE A 13 -23.95 -22.19 37.38
C PHE A 13 -22.99 -23.39 37.36
N VAL A 14 -21.87 -23.28 36.63
CA VAL A 14 -20.57 -23.69 37.16
C VAL A 14 -19.51 -22.69 36.67
N VAL A 15 -19.12 -21.79 37.57
CA VAL A 15 -17.80 -21.19 37.57
C VAL A 15 -16.85 -22.29 38.06
N SER A 16 -16.10 -22.88 37.14
CA SER A 16 -14.93 -23.70 37.46
C SER A 16 -13.85 -23.31 36.47
N GLY A 17 -12.73 -22.79 36.99
CA GLY A 17 -11.51 -22.71 36.22
C GLY A 17 -11.17 -24.11 35.69
N CYS A 18 -10.98 -24.21 34.38
CA CYS A 18 -10.28 -25.31 33.76
C CYS A 18 -9.08 -24.73 33.02
N THR A 19 -7.97 -24.65 33.75
CA THR A 19 -6.66 -25.03 33.23
C THR A 19 -6.80 -26.41 32.58
N SER A 20 -7.10 -26.42 31.29
CA SER A 20 -7.10 -27.62 30.46
C SER A 20 -5.99 -27.39 29.45
N GLY A 21 -4.76 -27.76 29.86
CA GLY A 21 -3.69 -28.00 28.92
C GLY A 21 -4.17 -29.07 27.97
N SER A 22 -4.46 -28.66 26.73
CA SER A 22 -4.58 -29.64 25.66
C SER A 22 -3.21 -30.29 25.52
N SER A 23 -3.19 -31.61 25.74
CA SER A 23 -2.08 -32.49 25.39
C SER A 23 -2.06 -32.82 23.90
N ASP A 24 -2.79 -32.06 23.07
CA ASP A 24 -2.50 -32.03 21.65
C ASP A 24 -1.05 -31.57 21.51
N PRO A 25 -0.18 -32.32 20.81
CA PRO A 25 1.10 -31.76 20.45
C PRO A 25 0.83 -30.42 19.78
N GLU A 26 1.41 -29.35 20.31
CA GLU A 26 1.53 -28.09 19.56
C GLU A 26 1.88 -28.48 18.14
N PRO A 27 1.17 -27.96 17.11
CA PRO A 27 1.50 -28.27 15.74
C PRO A 27 2.97 -27.99 15.60
N THR A 28 3.75 -29.07 15.47
CA THR A 28 5.20 -28.97 15.47
C THR A 28 5.50 -28.01 14.33
N PRO A 29 6.16 -26.87 14.59
CA PRO A 29 6.44 -25.90 13.54
C PRO A 29 7.13 -26.69 12.45
N THR A 30 6.41 -26.91 11.35
CA THR A 30 6.97 -27.66 10.25
C THR A 30 8.06 -26.75 9.76
N THR A 31 9.30 -27.09 10.12
CA THR A 31 10.50 -26.46 9.62
C THR A 31 10.66 -26.87 8.16
N THR A 32 9.65 -26.61 7.35
CA THR A 32 9.86 -26.29 5.96
C THR A 32 10.72 -25.05 6.02
N THR A 33 12.03 -25.23 5.90
CA THR A 33 12.97 -24.11 5.77
C THR A 33 12.62 -23.47 4.44
N ALA A 34 11.59 -22.62 4.45
CA ALA A 34 11.04 -22.03 3.26
C ALA A 34 12.17 -21.31 2.54
N ALA A 35 12.50 -21.74 1.32
CA ALA A 35 13.68 -21.26 0.64
C ALA A 35 13.62 -19.72 0.53
N PRO A 36 14.73 -19.00 0.72
CA PRO A 36 14.74 -17.55 0.62
C PRO A 36 14.37 -17.11 -0.81
N MET A 37 13.41 -16.20 -0.91
CA MET A 37 13.09 -15.48 -2.13
C MET A 37 13.83 -14.15 -2.09
N THR A 38 14.94 -14.07 -2.82
CA THR A 38 15.78 -12.89 -2.95
C THR A 38 15.70 -12.39 -4.38
N PHE A 39 16.16 -11.17 -4.64
CA PHE A 39 16.28 -10.69 -6.03
C PHE A 39 17.11 -11.63 -6.90
N GLU A 40 18.19 -12.15 -6.35
CA GLU A 40 19.08 -13.11 -7.00
C GLU A 40 18.38 -14.43 -7.30
N SER A 41 17.68 -15.01 -6.31
CA SER A 41 17.04 -16.32 -6.47
C SER A 41 15.88 -16.29 -7.46
N LEU A 42 15.24 -15.12 -7.60
CA LEU A 42 14.18 -14.88 -8.58
C LEU A 42 14.74 -14.51 -9.97
N LYS A 43 16.05 -14.29 -10.12
CA LYS A 43 16.73 -13.87 -11.37
C LYS A 43 16.05 -12.66 -12.03
N LEU A 44 15.53 -11.76 -11.20
CA LEU A 44 14.77 -10.60 -11.68
C LEU A 44 15.76 -9.52 -12.10
N ASP A 45 15.92 -9.39 -13.41
CA ASP A 45 16.76 -8.36 -14.03
C ASP A 45 16.05 -7.00 -13.94
N TRP A 46 16.03 -6.36 -12.78
CA TRP A 46 15.54 -4.98 -12.63
C TRP A 46 16.72 -4.01 -12.80
N PRO A 47 16.57 -2.94 -13.61
CA PRO A 47 17.73 -2.18 -14.09
C PRO A 47 18.52 -1.42 -13.01
N THR A 48 17.94 -1.16 -11.83
CA THR A 48 18.53 -0.25 -10.84
C THR A 48 18.17 -0.57 -9.39
N ALA A 49 19.07 -1.23 -8.66
CA ALA A 49 19.15 -1.11 -7.20
C ALA A 49 19.93 0.17 -6.88
N GLN A 50 19.24 1.24 -6.47
CA GLN A 50 19.91 2.52 -6.19
C GLN A 50 19.65 3.07 -4.78
N GLY A 51 18.70 2.52 -4.03
CA GLY A 51 18.39 3.00 -2.66
C GLY A 51 17.93 4.44 -2.61
N ARG A 52 17.66 5.03 -3.78
CA ARG A 52 17.28 6.41 -3.97
C ARG A 52 16.27 6.46 -5.10
N LEU A 53 15.30 7.35 -4.93
CA LEU A 53 14.35 7.67 -5.97
C LEU A 53 15.01 8.64 -6.98
N VAL A 54 15.21 8.16 -8.22
CA VAL A 54 15.56 8.99 -9.37
C VAL A 54 14.29 9.22 -10.18
N VAL A 55 13.80 10.45 -10.15
CA VAL A 55 12.57 10.83 -10.86
C VAL A 55 12.93 11.36 -12.25
N PRO A 56 12.33 10.88 -13.34
CA PRO A 56 12.55 11.45 -14.67
C PRO A 56 12.08 12.90 -14.73
N LYS A 57 12.55 13.66 -15.73
CA LYS A 57 12.09 15.04 -15.93
C LYS A 57 10.56 15.07 -16.08
N VAL A 58 9.91 15.99 -15.38
CA VAL A 58 8.47 16.23 -15.51
C VAL A 58 8.11 16.56 -16.98
N PRO A 59 7.01 16.00 -17.52
CA PRO A 59 6.49 16.38 -18.83
C PRO A 59 6.17 17.89 -18.93
N ALA A 60 6.15 18.41 -20.15
CA ALA A 60 5.70 19.78 -20.40
C ALA A 60 4.21 19.95 -20.06
N ALA A 61 3.81 21.16 -19.68
CA ALA A 61 2.41 21.46 -19.42
C ALA A 61 1.54 21.27 -20.68
N PRO A 62 0.35 20.67 -20.51
CA PRO A 62 -0.63 20.60 -21.59
C PRO A 62 -1.15 22.01 -21.93
N ALA A 63 -1.67 22.17 -23.15
CA ALA A 63 -2.21 23.44 -23.60
C ALA A 63 -3.27 23.99 -22.64
N GLY A 64 -3.16 25.28 -22.29
CA GLY A 64 -4.06 25.95 -21.34
C GLY A 64 -3.57 25.95 -19.89
N PHE A 65 -2.51 25.19 -19.58
CA PHE A 65 -1.85 25.17 -18.27
C PHE A 65 -0.40 25.64 -18.39
N ASP A 66 0.14 26.21 -17.31
CA ASP A 66 1.50 26.73 -17.27
C ASP A 66 2.48 25.76 -16.59
N ASP A 67 3.74 25.77 -17.05
CA ASP A 67 4.80 24.93 -16.49
C ASP A 67 5.11 25.23 -15.03
N LYS A 68 4.80 26.44 -14.54
CA LYS A 68 5.05 26.82 -13.14
C LYS A 68 4.08 26.10 -12.21
N THR A 69 2.81 25.95 -12.62
CA THR A 69 1.78 25.20 -11.89
C THR A 69 2.13 23.71 -11.86
N LEU A 70 2.46 23.11 -13.00
CA LEU A 70 2.95 21.72 -13.02
C LEU A 70 4.23 21.54 -12.20
N GLY A 71 5.16 22.50 -12.24
CA GLY A 71 6.40 22.44 -11.45
C GLY A 71 6.17 22.44 -9.94
N ARG A 72 5.16 23.18 -9.45
CA ARG A 72 4.74 23.14 -8.04
C ARG A 72 4.15 21.78 -7.68
N MET A 73 3.24 21.26 -8.50
CA MET A 73 2.67 19.93 -8.30
C MET A 73 3.75 18.85 -8.31
N ALA A 74 4.66 18.88 -9.28
CA ALA A 74 5.77 17.95 -9.40
C ALA A 74 6.66 17.97 -8.15
N THR A 75 6.99 19.16 -7.63
CA THR A 75 7.79 19.31 -6.41
C THR A 75 7.14 18.63 -5.20
N VAL A 76 5.82 18.78 -5.03
CA VAL A 76 5.08 18.12 -3.95
C VAL A 76 5.07 16.61 -4.15
N LEU A 77 4.76 16.14 -5.36
CA LEU A 77 4.72 14.72 -5.71
C LEU A 77 6.08 14.04 -5.55
N GLU A 78 7.18 14.69 -5.94
CA GLU A 78 8.54 14.17 -5.77
C GLU A 78 8.92 14.01 -4.29
N LYS A 79 8.55 14.99 -3.45
CA LYS A 79 8.75 14.90 -2.00
C LYS A 79 7.94 13.75 -1.41
N TRP A 80 6.67 13.63 -1.80
CA TRP A 80 5.80 12.57 -1.32
C TRP A 80 6.26 11.19 -1.77
N ALA A 81 6.62 11.04 -3.04
CA ALA A 81 7.18 9.82 -3.58
C ALA A 81 8.47 9.41 -2.87
N ARG A 82 9.37 10.36 -2.59
CA ARG A 82 10.60 10.07 -1.84
C ARG A 82 10.30 9.55 -0.44
N LEU A 83 9.45 10.28 0.29
CA LEU A 83 9.04 9.93 1.65
C LEU A 83 8.38 8.55 1.70
N SER A 84 7.38 8.32 0.85
CA SER A 84 6.61 7.07 0.83
C SER A 84 7.36 5.85 0.31
N THR A 85 8.46 6.03 -0.43
CA THR A 85 9.12 4.92 -1.14
C THR A 85 10.49 4.55 -0.58
N VAL A 86 11.32 5.54 -0.21
CA VAL A 86 12.74 5.30 0.14
C VAL A 86 13.17 5.89 1.48
N ASP A 87 12.25 6.46 2.25
CA ASP A 87 12.55 6.99 3.57
C ASP A 87 12.38 5.90 4.64
N ASP A 88 13.47 5.56 5.32
CA ASP A 88 13.51 4.51 6.36
C ASP A 88 12.67 4.90 7.60
N GLY A 89 12.61 6.20 7.92
CA GLY A 89 11.75 6.69 9.00
C GLY A 89 10.28 6.48 8.69
N MET A 90 9.87 6.71 7.45
CA MET A 90 8.51 6.47 6.96
C MET A 90 8.12 4.99 7.00
N TRP A 91 9.03 4.08 6.62
CA TRP A 91 8.79 2.64 6.62
C TRP A 91 8.37 2.09 7.99
N HIS A 92 8.81 2.75 9.06
CA HIS A 92 8.53 2.36 10.43
C HIS A 92 7.78 3.45 11.21
N SER A 93 7.16 4.41 10.51
CA SER A 93 6.43 5.50 11.14
C SER A 93 5.15 4.99 11.80
N GLY A 94 4.91 5.43 13.04
CA GLY A 94 3.66 5.19 13.76
C GLY A 94 2.53 6.11 13.30
N ASP A 95 2.83 7.18 12.57
CA ASP A 95 1.88 8.18 12.05
C ASP A 95 2.35 8.72 10.69
N PRO A 96 2.30 7.89 9.64
CA PRO A 96 2.78 8.26 8.31
C PRO A 96 1.96 9.39 7.67
N LEU A 97 0.72 9.58 8.12
CA LEU A 97 -0.13 10.68 7.65
C LEU A 97 0.40 12.03 8.14
N SER A 98 0.81 12.14 9.40
CA SER A 98 1.42 13.37 9.93
C SER A 98 2.65 13.79 9.13
N ASP A 99 3.53 12.83 8.80
CA ASP A 99 4.72 13.09 8.01
C ASP A 99 4.38 13.57 6.59
N VAL A 100 3.41 12.94 5.93
CA VAL A 100 2.91 13.38 4.60
C VAL A 100 2.24 14.76 4.66
N ARG A 101 1.60 15.13 5.78
CA ARG A 101 1.02 16.48 5.92
C ARG A 101 2.08 17.58 5.90
N THR A 102 3.31 17.30 6.30
CA THR A 102 4.39 18.31 6.30
C THR A 102 4.83 18.73 4.90
N ILE A 103 4.58 17.89 3.89
CA ILE A 103 4.99 18.13 2.50
C ILE A 103 3.86 18.63 1.60
N LEU A 104 2.60 18.41 2.00
CA LEU A 104 1.42 18.85 1.26
C LEU A 104 1.10 20.32 1.59
N PRO A 105 0.59 21.11 0.62
CA PRO A 105 -0.04 22.38 0.92
C PRO A 105 -1.17 22.21 1.94
N LYS A 106 -1.38 23.19 2.81
CA LYS A 106 -2.32 23.08 3.94
C LYS A 106 -3.74 22.69 3.52
N ALA A 107 -4.27 23.30 2.46
CA ALA A 107 -5.61 22.99 1.95
C ALA A 107 -5.68 21.55 1.44
N THR A 108 -4.72 21.16 0.60
CA THR A 108 -4.56 19.78 0.10
C THR A 108 -4.42 18.75 1.22
N ALA A 109 -3.63 19.05 2.27
CA ALA A 109 -3.45 18.17 3.42
C ALA A 109 -4.77 17.93 4.18
N ASN A 110 -5.58 18.98 4.36
CA ASN A 110 -6.90 18.87 4.99
C ASN A 110 -7.85 18.03 4.15
N THR A 111 -7.93 18.28 2.84
CA THR A 111 -8.75 17.47 1.93
C THR A 111 -8.34 16.00 1.95
N TYR A 112 -7.03 15.72 2.00
CA TYR A 112 -6.56 14.34 2.05
C TYR A 112 -6.93 13.65 3.36
N GLU A 113 -6.78 14.34 4.50
CA GLU A 113 -7.22 13.83 5.80
C GLU A 113 -8.72 13.49 5.80
N GLU A 114 -9.54 14.34 5.19
CA GLU A 114 -10.98 14.08 5.03
C GLU A 114 -11.27 12.86 4.15
N GLN A 115 -10.56 12.71 3.02
CA GLN A 115 -10.69 11.54 2.14
C GLN A 115 -10.30 10.22 2.82
N LEU A 116 -9.35 10.28 3.77
CA LEU A 116 -8.88 9.10 4.51
C LEU A 116 -9.81 8.70 5.66
N ARG A 117 -10.79 9.53 6.04
CA ARG A 117 -11.76 9.18 7.09
C ARG A 117 -12.60 7.98 6.65
N GLY A 118 -12.51 6.88 7.40
CA GLY A 118 -13.25 5.64 7.13
C GLY A 118 -12.56 4.68 6.15
N VAL A 119 -11.32 4.98 5.73
CA VAL A 119 -10.47 4.00 5.03
C VAL A 119 -9.99 2.95 6.04
N VAL A 120 -10.04 1.67 5.64
CA VAL A 120 -9.71 0.52 6.52
C VAL A 120 -8.24 0.53 6.95
N SER A 121 -7.35 1.10 6.12
CA SER A 121 -5.92 1.18 6.37
C SER A 121 -5.36 2.53 5.87
N PRO A 122 -5.59 3.64 6.57
CA PRO A 122 -5.19 4.97 6.12
C PRO A 122 -3.67 5.11 6.00
N HIS A 123 -2.90 4.35 6.77
CA HIS A 123 -1.44 4.35 6.71
C HIS A 123 -0.90 3.81 5.37
N LEU A 124 -1.51 2.73 4.84
CA LEU A 124 -1.12 2.15 3.55
C LEU A 124 -1.55 3.03 2.38
N ALA A 125 -2.57 3.86 2.56
CA ALA A 125 -2.99 4.81 1.55
C ALA A 125 -1.94 5.93 1.32
N VAL A 126 -1.17 6.28 2.35
CA VAL A 126 -0.26 7.44 2.31
C VAL A 126 1.20 7.07 2.01
N ALA A 127 1.66 5.88 2.41
CA ALA A 127 3.06 5.47 2.29
C ALA A 127 3.23 3.95 2.29
N ASN A 128 4.43 3.48 1.93
CA ASN A 128 4.83 2.10 2.19
C ASN A 128 5.27 2.01 3.66
N VAL A 129 4.54 1.25 4.46
CA VAL A 129 4.81 1.06 5.89
C VAL A 129 4.89 -0.44 6.14
N PHE A 130 5.95 -0.88 6.81
CA PHE A 130 6.16 -2.28 7.12
C PHE A 130 5.80 -2.60 8.57
N GLY A 131 5.38 -3.83 8.82
CA GLY A 131 5.20 -4.36 10.18
C GLY A 131 6.46 -4.22 11.03
N LYS A 132 6.30 -4.16 12.35
CA LYS A 132 7.43 -3.93 13.29
C LYS A 132 8.48 -5.04 13.26
N ASP A 133 8.08 -6.24 12.86
CA ASP A 133 8.92 -7.42 12.72
C ASP A 133 9.51 -7.59 11.31
N VAL A 134 9.13 -6.72 10.37
CA VAL A 134 9.62 -6.70 9.00
C VAL A 134 10.82 -5.78 8.88
N THR A 135 11.94 -6.31 8.39
CA THR A 135 13.17 -5.56 8.11
C THR A 135 13.43 -5.54 6.62
N VAL A 136 13.63 -4.35 6.03
CA VAL A 136 14.12 -4.23 4.66
C VAL A 136 15.59 -4.65 4.62
N VAL A 137 15.91 -5.60 3.75
CA VAL A 137 17.25 -6.16 3.55
C VAL A 137 17.87 -5.53 2.32
N GLY A 138 19.06 -4.96 2.51
CA GLY A 138 19.83 -4.40 1.40
C GLY A 138 19.20 -3.13 0.83
N THR A 139 19.28 -2.98 -0.49
CA THR A 139 18.91 -1.75 -1.18
C THR A 139 17.66 -1.98 -2.03
N PRO A 140 16.58 -1.19 -1.86
CA PRO A 140 15.39 -1.35 -2.69
C PRO A 140 15.68 -1.00 -4.15
N MET A 141 15.00 -1.73 -5.04
CA MET A 141 15.01 -1.49 -6.47
C MET A 141 13.87 -0.53 -6.81
N VAL A 142 14.17 0.66 -7.32
CA VAL A 142 13.16 1.71 -7.47
C VAL A 142 13.22 2.34 -8.87
N THR A 143 12.05 2.54 -9.47
CA THR A 143 11.86 3.36 -10.69
C THR A 143 10.65 4.28 -10.52
N ALA A 144 10.54 5.25 -11.41
CA ALA A 144 9.40 6.17 -11.42
C ALA A 144 8.98 6.55 -12.84
N ALA A 145 7.70 6.87 -13.00
CA ALA A 145 7.12 7.34 -14.26
C ALA A 145 6.08 8.44 -14.03
N TRP A 146 6.06 9.41 -14.93
CA TRP A 146 5.06 10.48 -14.93
C TRP A 146 3.89 10.16 -15.85
N ARG A 147 2.72 10.66 -15.49
CA ARG A 147 1.59 10.85 -16.40
C ARG A 147 0.98 12.22 -16.19
N VAL A 148 0.71 12.91 -17.28
CA VAL A 148 -0.02 14.17 -17.31
C VAL A 148 -1.28 13.98 -18.15
N ALA A 149 -2.41 14.40 -17.62
CA ALA A 149 -3.70 14.34 -18.29
C ALA A 149 -4.46 15.65 -18.07
N THR A 150 -5.32 15.99 -19.04
CA THR A 150 -6.31 17.05 -18.88
C THR A 150 -7.68 16.40 -18.89
N ASP A 151 -8.45 16.66 -17.85
CA ASP A 151 -9.79 16.16 -17.66
C ASP A 151 -10.75 17.34 -17.45
N LYS A 152 -12.04 17.06 -17.36
CA LYS A 152 -13.06 18.06 -17.05
C LYS A 152 -13.87 17.63 -15.84
N ASP A 153 -14.21 18.59 -14.99
CA ASP A 153 -15.06 18.36 -13.84
C ASP A 153 -16.55 18.27 -14.24
N GLN A 154 -17.44 18.18 -13.25
CA GLN A 154 -18.89 18.13 -13.48
C GLN A 154 -19.47 19.43 -14.05
N ALA A 155 -18.78 20.56 -13.86
CA ALA A 155 -19.12 21.86 -14.44
C ALA A 155 -18.51 22.07 -15.85
N ASN A 156 -17.86 21.04 -16.42
CA ASN A 156 -17.14 21.09 -17.70
C ASN A 156 -15.95 22.07 -17.68
N GLU A 157 -15.43 22.39 -16.49
CA GLU A 157 -14.21 23.16 -16.28
C GLU A 157 -12.98 22.26 -16.42
N PRO A 158 -11.99 22.62 -17.25
CA PRO A 158 -10.80 21.80 -17.45
C PRO A 158 -9.85 21.90 -16.26
N PHE A 159 -9.32 20.75 -15.83
CA PHE A 159 -8.24 20.67 -14.85
C PHE A 159 -7.10 19.78 -15.38
N VAL A 160 -5.88 20.07 -14.95
CA VAL A 160 -4.72 19.21 -15.21
C VAL A 160 -4.53 18.26 -14.04
N ARG A 161 -4.27 16.99 -14.34
CA ARG A 161 -3.88 15.96 -13.38
C ARG A 161 -2.45 15.53 -13.68
N LEU A 162 -1.61 15.60 -12.67
CA LEU A 162 -0.23 15.12 -12.71
C LEU A 162 -0.09 13.93 -11.75
N GLU A 163 0.34 12.80 -12.28
CA GLU A 163 0.53 11.54 -11.56
C GLU A 163 2.00 11.16 -11.56
N LEU A 164 2.55 10.87 -10.38
CA LEU A 164 3.86 10.23 -10.22
C LEU A 164 3.65 8.81 -9.73
N GLN A 165 4.02 7.83 -10.56
CA GLN A 165 4.06 6.44 -10.15
C GLN A 165 5.47 6.08 -9.67
N THR A 166 5.60 5.57 -8.45
CA THR A 166 6.79 4.86 -7.99
C THR A 166 6.57 3.35 -8.08
N ARG A 167 7.65 2.64 -8.39
CA ARG A 167 7.67 1.19 -8.48
C ARG A 167 8.88 0.72 -7.70
N ALA A 168 8.62 0.14 -6.55
CA ALA A 168 9.67 -0.27 -5.64
C ALA A 168 9.57 -1.76 -5.36
N ALA A 169 10.69 -2.47 -5.45
CA ALA A 169 10.80 -3.78 -4.83
C ALA A 169 11.74 -3.74 -3.64
N TYR A 170 11.30 -4.39 -2.57
CA TYR A 170 12.00 -4.54 -1.31
C TYR A 170 12.30 -6.02 -1.11
N GLU A 171 13.55 -6.36 -0.87
CA GLU A 171 13.83 -7.61 -0.19
C GLU A 171 13.59 -7.37 1.31
N VAL A 172 12.82 -8.23 1.95
CA VAL A 172 12.48 -8.10 3.37
C VAL A 172 12.71 -9.41 4.10
N ARG A 173 12.84 -9.31 5.42
CA ARG A 173 12.90 -10.44 6.33
C ARG A 173 11.96 -10.20 7.50
N ILE A 174 11.31 -11.24 7.97
CA ILE A 174 10.31 -11.19 9.03
C ILE A 174 10.88 -11.91 10.24
N GLY A 175 11.17 -11.15 11.30
CA GLY A 175 11.99 -11.62 12.42
C GLY A 175 13.30 -12.27 11.93
N ASN A 176 13.47 -13.55 12.24
CA ASN A 176 14.60 -14.37 11.78
C ASN A 176 14.25 -15.34 10.65
N GLY A 177 13.11 -15.13 9.99
CA GLY A 177 12.63 -15.92 8.88
C GLY A 177 13.48 -15.77 7.60
N PRO A 178 13.13 -16.52 6.54
CA PRO A 178 13.77 -16.40 5.25
C PRO A 178 13.44 -15.07 4.55
N SER A 179 14.35 -14.60 3.68
CA SER A 179 14.09 -13.42 2.84
C SER A 179 12.86 -13.63 1.93
N ARG A 180 12.16 -12.53 1.66
CA ARG A 180 11.03 -12.39 0.73
C ARG A 180 11.22 -11.15 -0.13
N VAL A 181 10.53 -11.08 -1.26
CA VAL A 181 10.47 -9.87 -2.10
C VAL A 181 9.05 -9.35 -2.15
N ILE A 182 8.89 -8.05 -1.94
CA ILE A 182 7.63 -7.31 -2.07
C ILE A 182 7.83 -6.27 -3.17
N GLY A 183 6.98 -6.29 -4.19
CA GLY A 183 6.86 -5.21 -5.17
C GLY A 183 5.69 -4.29 -4.81
N VAL A 184 5.86 -2.98 -4.91
CA VAL A 184 4.81 -1.98 -4.68
C VAL A 184 4.77 -1.01 -5.86
N LEU A 185 3.61 -0.91 -6.50
CA LEU A 185 3.26 0.18 -7.41
C LEU A 185 2.45 1.20 -6.61
N ARG A 186 2.91 2.45 -6.56
CA ARG A 186 2.19 3.53 -5.90
C ARG A 186 2.08 4.72 -6.82
N VAL A 187 0.88 5.28 -6.92
CA VAL A 187 0.58 6.48 -7.71
C VAL A 187 0.16 7.58 -6.76
N HIS A 188 0.88 8.68 -6.81
CA HIS A 188 0.50 9.93 -6.17
C HIS A 188 -0.01 10.89 -7.22
N SER A 189 -1.16 11.50 -6.99
CA SER A 189 -1.82 12.38 -7.95
C SER A 189 -2.14 13.73 -7.32
N LEU A 190 -1.81 14.80 -8.03
CA LEU A 190 -2.35 16.12 -7.78
C LEU A 190 -3.14 16.60 -9.00
N SER A 191 -4.19 17.37 -8.76
CA SER A 191 -4.92 18.08 -9.80
C SER A 191 -5.00 19.58 -9.52
N ALA A 192 -5.03 20.37 -10.58
CA ALA A 192 -5.08 21.82 -10.50
C ALA A 192 -5.98 22.37 -11.61
N TYR A 193 -6.78 23.38 -11.26
CA TYR A 193 -7.39 24.25 -12.26
C TYR A 193 -6.36 25.24 -12.78
N LYS A 194 -6.77 26.02 -13.78
CA LYS A 194 -5.94 27.10 -14.28
C LYS A 194 -5.66 28.10 -13.15
N ASP A 195 -4.42 28.59 -13.08
CA ASP A 195 -3.97 29.61 -12.13
C ASP A 195 -4.00 29.18 -10.63
N THR A 196 -4.25 27.90 -10.32
CA THR A 196 -4.15 27.35 -8.95
C THR A 196 -2.73 27.45 -8.41
N THR A 197 -2.54 28.07 -7.24
CA THR A 197 -1.21 28.15 -6.61
C THR A 197 -0.93 26.97 -5.68
N ASP A 198 -1.75 26.78 -4.65
CA ASP A 198 -1.49 25.88 -3.53
C ASP A 198 -2.71 25.04 -3.10
N ASP A 199 -3.84 25.17 -3.79
CA ASP A 199 -5.07 24.40 -3.52
C ASP A 199 -5.25 23.29 -4.54
N PHE A 200 -4.38 22.28 -4.45
CA PHE A 200 -4.42 21.14 -5.35
C PHE A 200 -5.47 20.13 -4.88
N GLY A 201 -6.24 19.61 -5.83
CA GLY A 201 -6.93 18.35 -5.63
C GLY A 201 -5.90 17.23 -5.44
N ILE A 202 -6.26 16.22 -4.67
CA ILE A 202 -5.37 15.12 -4.29
C ILE A 202 -6.07 13.79 -4.54
N GLY A 203 -5.28 12.83 -4.99
CA GLY A 203 -5.69 11.45 -5.15
C GLY A 203 -4.48 10.54 -5.22
N GLY A 204 -4.74 9.24 -5.38
CA GLY A 204 -3.69 8.26 -5.51
C GLY A 204 -4.26 6.84 -5.57
N GLY A 205 -3.35 5.88 -5.59
CA GLY A 205 -3.68 4.47 -5.55
C GLY A 205 -2.40 3.65 -5.39
N TRP A 206 -2.54 2.42 -4.94
CA TRP A 206 -1.40 1.52 -4.81
C TRP A 206 -1.82 0.08 -5.06
N GLN A 207 -0.83 -0.76 -5.35
CA GLN A 207 -0.98 -2.19 -5.61
C GLN A 207 0.32 -2.88 -5.25
N GLU A 208 0.28 -3.95 -4.45
CA GLU A 208 1.44 -4.78 -4.19
C GLU A 208 1.46 -6.07 -5.00
N PHE A 209 2.65 -6.65 -5.09
CA PHE A 209 2.98 -7.87 -5.80
C PHE A 209 3.93 -8.71 -4.94
N GLY A 210 3.71 -10.02 -4.88
CA GLY A 210 4.51 -10.91 -4.03
C GLY A 210 3.89 -11.09 -2.64
N ALA A 211 4.67 -10.92 -1.57
CA ALA A 211 4.11 -11.02 -0.21
C ALA A 211 3.12 -9.85 0.03
N SER A 212 1.83 -10.19 0.14
CA SER A 212 0.71 -9.23 0.26
C SER A 212 0.82 -8.32 1.49
N ASP A 213 0.42 -7.05 1.39
CA ASP A 213 0.57 -6.05 2.46
C ASP A 213 -0.51 -6.17 3.54
N CYS A 214 -1.65 -6.80 3.22
CA CYS A 214 -2.59 -7.29 4.25
C CYS A 214 -1.97 -8.36 5.15
N ALA A 215 -0.90 -9.01 4.70
CA ALA A 215 -0.15 -9.99 5.49
C ALA A 215 1.04 -9.36 6.24
N LEU A 216 1.41 -8.12 5.93
CA LEU A 216 2.52 -7.38 6.54
C LEU A 216 2.06 -6.34 7.55
N ALA A 217 0.85 -5.79 7.37
CA ALA A 217 0.22 -4.82 8.28
C ALA A 217 -0.76 -5.46 9.27
N LEU A 218 -1.32 -6.63 8.94
CA LEU A 218 -2.18 -7.41 9.84
C LEU A 218 -1.48 -8.74 10.12
N ASP A 219 -1.17 -8.94 11.38
CA ASP A 219 -0.25 -9.90 12.01
C ASP A 219 -0.52 -11.40 11.76
N ASP A 220 -1.26 -11.83 10.72
CA ASP A 220 -1.82 -13.20 10.71
C ASP A 220 -2.00 -13.94 9.37
N ALA A 221 -1.50 -13.44 8.23
CA ALA A 221 -1.69 -14.21 6.99
C ALA A 221 -0.62 -14.00 5.92
N LEU A 222 0.67 -14.10 6.25
CA LEU A 222 1.62 -14.52 5.23
C LEU A 222 1.37 -16.00 4.98
N VAL A 223 0.45 -16.28 4.05
CA VAL A 223 0.09 -17.64 3.66
C VAL A 223 1.40 -18.38 3.34
N PRO A 224 1.78 -19.40 4.13
CA PRO A 224 3.05 -20.07 3.96
C PRO A 224 3.06 -20.81 2.62
N ASP A 225 4.07 -20.52 1.81
CA ASP A 225 4.66 -21.33 0.71
C ASP A 225 3.76 -21.94 -0.38
N SER A 226 2.43 -21.90 -0.30
CA SER A 226 1.54 -22.57 -1.25
C SER A 226 1.50 -21.93 -2.63
N ASP A 227 2.08 -20.73 -2.79
CA ASP A 227 1.96 -20.02 -4.07
C ASP A 227 3.21 -19.28 -4.58
N ARG A 228 4.37 -19.93 -4.47
CA ARG A 228 5.60 -19.46 -5.14
C ARG A 228 5.40 -19.18 -6.63
N LYS A 229 4.50 -19.93 -7.30
CA LYS A 229 4.23 -19.78 -8.73
C LYS A 229 3.44 -18.51 -9.03
N HIS A 230 2.41 -18.19 -8.24
CA HIS A 230 1.67 -16.93 -8.35
C HIS A 230 2.54 -15.75 -7.93
N ALA A 231 3.28 -15.85 -6.83
CA ALA A 231 4.23 -14.82 -6.42
C ALA A 231 5.26 -14.51 -7.54
N LEU A 232 5.75 -15.53 -8.25
CA LEU A 232 6.64 -15.33 -9.40
C LEU A 232 5.93 -14.68 -10.60
N LYS A 233 4.67 -15.05 -10.88
CA LYS A 233 3.85 -14.45 -11.93
C LYS A 233 3.57 -12.97 -11.65
N ASP A 234 3.25 -12.64 -10.41
CA ASP A 234 2.99 -11.27 -9.94
C ASP A 234 4.26 -10.43 -10.02
N LEU A 235 5.38 -10.95 -9.52
CA LEU A 235 6.67 -10.27 -9.60
C LEU A 235 7.15 -10.10 -11.05
N THR A 236 6.83 -11.04 -11.94
CA THR A 236 7.09 -10.89 -13.38
C THR A 236 6.28 -9.75 -13.98
N THR A 237 5.00 -9.64 -13.62
CA THR A 237 4.13 -8.53 -14.04
C THR A 237 4.66 -7.21 -13.49
N PHE A 238 5.05 -7.19 -12.22
CA PHE A 238 5.65 -6.04 -11.56
C PHE A 238 6.92 -5.57 -12.27
N ILE A 239 7.83 -6.48 -12.66
CA ILE A 239 9.06 -6.14 -13.41
C ILE A 239 8.75 -5.55 -14.77
N ARG A 240 7.79 -6.13 -15.50
CA ARG A 240 7.38 -5.59 -16.79
C ARG A 240 6.93 -4.13 -16.64
N VAL A 241 6.11 -3.85 -15.63
CA VAL A 241 5.68 -2.47 -15.32
C VAL A 241 6.87 -1.62 -14.87
N GLY A 242 7.71 -2.15 -13.99
CA GLY A 242 8.98 -1.60 -13.50
C GLY A 242 9.87 -1.03 -14.59
N LYS A 243 10.09 -1.83 -15.64
CA LYS A 243 10.90 -1.49 -16.81
C LYS A 243 10.22 -0.51 -17.76
N GLY A 244 8.91 -0.29 -17.63
CA GLY A 244 8.14 0.61 -18.48
C GLY A 244 8.48 2.08 -18.24
N SER A 245 8.18 2.95 -19.20
CA SER A 245 8.38 4.41 -19.06
C SER A 245 7.10 5.18 -18.77
N ARG A 246 5.96 4.50 -18.68
CA ARG A 246 4.62 5.09 -18.54
C ARG A 246 3.93 4.57 -17.30
N VAL A 247 3.14 5.41 -16.63
CA VAL A 247 2.28 4.99 -15.52
C VAL A 247 1.35 3.86 -15.99
N GLU A 248 1.32 2.78 -15.22
CA GLU A 248 0.50 1.61 -15.51
C GLU A 248 0.09 0.93 -14.21
N MET A 249 -1.21 0.72 -14.00
CA MET A 249 -1.77 -0.09 -12.91
C MET A 249 -2.44 -1.31 -13.54
N PRO A 250 -1.79 -2.49 -13.55
CA PRO A 250 -2.37 -3.70 -14.13
C PRO A 250 -3.68 -4.08 -13.43
N GLU A 251 -4.67 -4.54 -14.21
CA GLU A 251 -5.88 -5.08 -13.62
C GLU A 251 -5.57 -6.31 -12.75
N LEU A 252 -6.07 -6.30 -11.52
CA LEU A 252 -6.05 -7.46 -10.65
C LEU A 252 -7.09 -8.49 -11.14
N PRO A 253 -6.68 -9.76 -11.34
CA PRO A 253 -7.64 -10.82 -11.61
C PRO A 253 -8.57 -10.99 -10.40
N ALA A 254 -9.73 -11.61 -10.61
CA ALA A 254 -10.82 -11.56 -9.64
C ALA A 254 -10.45 -12.19 -8.28
N GLU A 255 -9.60 -13.20 -8.32
CA GLU A 255 -9.06 -13.92 -7.17
C GLU A 255 -8.10 -13.09 -6.29
N ASP A 256 -7.46 -12.06 -6.86
CA ASP A 256 -6.50 -11.19 -6.15
C ASP A 256 -7.16 -9.89 -5.66
N ARG A 257 -8.45 -9.70 -5.95
CA ARG A 257 -9.22 -8.59 -5.39
C ARG A 257 -9.57 -8.94 -3.95
N VAL A 258 -9.34 -7.99 -3.05
CA VAL A 258 -9.63 -8.19 -1.62
C VAL A 258 -11.07 -8.66 -1.45
N ASP A 259 -11.23 -9.82 -0.82
CA ASP A 259 -12.54 -10.41 -0.50
C ASP A 259 -13.38 -9.39 0.28
N PRO A 260 -14.58 -9.03 -0.20
CA PRO A 260 -15.48 -8.12 0.52
C PRO A 260 -15.77 -8.56 1.96
N GLU A 261 -15.79 -9.86 2.23
CA GLU A 261 -15.96 -10.40 3.59
C GLU A 261 -14.68 -10.26 4.43
N TYR A 262 -13.50 -10.38 3.84
CA TYR A 262 -12.24 -10.05 4.51
C TYR A 262 -12.15 -8.57 4.87
N LEU A 263 -12.48 -7.66 3.93
CA LEU A 263 -12.62 -6.22 4.22
C LEU A 263 -13.60 -5.95 5.36
N LYS A 264 -14.69 -6.72 5.42
CA LYS A 264 -15.67 -6.63 6.51
C LYS A 264 -15.08 -7.12 7.83
N ARG A 265 -14.37 -8.27 7.87
CA ARG A 265 -13.69 -8.76 9.09
C ARG A 265 -12.61 -7.80 9.60
N CYS A 266 -11.82 -7.19 8.72
CA CYS A 266 -10.84 -6.17 9.09
C CYS A 266 -11.49 -4.91 9.67
N ARG A 267 -12.70 -4.55 9.20
CA ARG A 267 -13.50 -3.46 9.79
C ARG A 267 -14.13 -3.86 11.12
N ASP A 268 -14.66 -5.07 11.20
CA ASP A 268 -15.38 -5.59 12.36
C ASP A 268 -14.43 -6.00 13.52
N GLY A 269 -13.15 -6.22 13.23
CA GLY A 269 -12.08 -6.51 14.21
C GLY A 269 -11.45 -5.27 14.86
N GLN A 270 -11.89 -4.05 14.51
CA GLN A 270 -11.46 -2.79 15.14
C GLN A 270 -12.32 -2.42 16.37
N VAL A 271 -12.56 -3.38 17.29
CA VAL A 271 -13.21 -3.11 18.59
C VAL A 271 -12.20 -3.16 19.72
#